data_AF-A0A1J9R3Y7-F1
#
_entry.id   AF-A0A1J9R3Y7-F1
#
_cell.length_a   1.000
_cell.length_b   1.000
_cell.length_c   1.000
_cell.angle_alpha   90.00
_cell.angle_beta   90.00
_cell.angle_gamma   90.00
#
_symmetry.space_group_name_H-M   'P 1'
#
loop_
_entity.id
_entity.type
_entity.pdbx_description
1 polymer ?
#
loop_
_entity_poly.entity_id
_entity_poly.type
_entity_poly.pdbx_seq_one_letter_code
_entity_poly.pdbx_strand_id
1 'polypeptide(L)'
;MFAASLYNLRASSTIGPLPDSVAIVEDLPTDFVGFSWHTPWGSNNDSEADQLWDNINTAHGHIAVDRDWATAHNWAPSMDIPGQPDKSMYLLEAYHQLHCLRLIRRTLLDLYHGTPPQWPISHTRHCFDTLRQHIMCHADNTPLHGAGDHMAGDGQIHRCKSWTALRDYATANTACFHDGQPGWTLEDHFSKCDDGTDGLQ
;
A
#
# COMPACT_ATOMS: atom_id res chain seq x y z
N MET A 1 -10.89 -56.18 19.88
CA MET A 1 -9.51 -55.84 19.49
C MET A 1 -9.59 -55.04 18.20
N PHE A 2 -9.40 -53.72 18.25
CA PHE A 2 -8.82 -52.87 17.21
C PHE A 2 -8.70 -51.47 17.83
N ALA A 3 -7.47 -51.08 18.16
CA ALA A 3 -7.15 -49.79 18.72
C ALA A 3 -7.01 -48.76 17.59
N ALA A 4 -7.74 -47.66 17.67
CA ALA A 4 -7.56 -46.51 16.79
C ALA A 4 -6.32 -45.73 17.26
N SER A 5 -5.28 -45.71 16.42
CA SER A 5 -4.08 -44.92 16.66
C SER A 5 -4.35 -43.46 16.31
N LEU A 6 -4.40 -42.60 17.33
CA LEU A 6 -4.40 -41.15 17.19
C LEU A 6 -3.01 -40.72 16.69
N TYR A 7 -2.92 -40.37 15.41
CA TYR A 7 -1.75 -39.67 14.88
C TYR A 7 -1.72 -38.26 15.48
N ASN A 8 -0.85 -38.06 16.46
CA ASN A 8 -0.42 -36.75 16.93
C ASN A 8 0.31 -36.03 15.78
N LEU A 9 -0.39 -35.17 15.05
CA LEU A 9 0.22 -34.14 14.22
C LEU A 9 0.82 -33.08 15.15
N ARG A 10 2.06 -33.31 15.62
CA ARG A 10 2.91 -32.22 16.09
C ARG A 10 3.29 -31.40 14.87
N ALA A 11 2.65 -30.24 14.70
CA ALA A 11 3.19 -29.18 13.87
C ALA A 11 4.53 -28.75 14.50
N SER A 12 5.63 -29.32 14.01
CA SER A 12 6.97 -28.82 14.30
C SER A 12 7.19 -27.58 13.46
N SER A 13 6.68 -26.43 13.91
CA SER A 13 7.07 -25.14 13.37
C SER A 13 8.45 -24.78 13.94
N THR A 14 9.49 -25.45 13.46
CA THR A 14 10.84 -24.90 13.58
C THR A 14 10.90 -23.73 12.61
N ILE A 15 10.56 -22.54 13.10
CA ILE A 15 10.91 -21.29 12.43
C ILE A 15 12.44 -21.32 12.32
N GLY A 16 12.95 -21.43 11.08
CA GLY A 16 14.39 -21.31 10.82
C GLY A 16 14.91 -19.94 11.28
N PRO A 17 16.23 -19.69 11.23
CA PRO A 17 16.74 -18.35 11.49
C PRO A 17 16.02 -17.34 10.57
N LEU A 18 15.62 -16.20 11.14
CA LEU A 18 15.06 -15.08 10.38
C LEU A 18 16.06 -14.69 9.26
N PRO A 19 15.59 -14.33 8.06
CA PRO A 19 16.49 -13.97 6.97
C PRO A 19 17.32 -12.73 7.37
N ASP A 20 18.64 -12.80 7.17
CA ASP A 20 19.58 -11.68 7.36
C ASP A 20 19.36 -10.51 6.35
N SER A 21 18.31 -10.58 5.52
CA SER A 21 18.25 -9.94 4.20
C SER A 21 16.93 -9.23 3.88
N VAL A 22 16.20 -8.75 4.87
CA VAL A 22 15.09 -7.82 4.59
C VAL A 22 15.64 -6.41 4.38
N ALA A 23 14.97 -5.63 3.53
CA ALA A 23 15.30 -4.24 3.29
C ALA A 23 15.32 -3.47 4.61
N ILE A 24 16.45 -2.84 4.92
CA ILE A 24 16.63 -1.98 6.09
C ILE A 24 16.02 -0.62 5.72
N VAL A 25 14.95 -0.23 6.39
CA VAL A 25 14.20 1.00 6.13
C VAL A 25 14.33 1.99 7.28
N GLU A 26 14.05 3.26 7.00
CA GLU A 26 13.96 4.30 8.03
C GLU A 26 12.82 3.99 9.02
N ASP A 27 13.09 4.13 10.32
CA ASP A 27 12.06 3.97 11.33
C ASP A 27 11.21 5.24 11.43
N LEU A 28 10.01 5.19 10.85
CA LEU A 28 9.10 6.33 10.89
C LEU A 28 8.52 6.56 12.30
N PRO A 29 8.26 7.83 12.68
CA PRO A 29 7.53 8.18 13.89
C PRO A 29 6.18 7.46 13.99
N THR A 30 5.65 7.41 15.22
CA THR A 30 4.35 6.81 15.52
C THR A 30 3.32 7.89 15.81
N ASP A 31 2.18 7.82 15.14
CA ASP A 31 1.00 8.64 15.38
C ASP A 31 -0.11 7.83 16.06
N PHE A 32 -0.97 8.51 16.81
CA PHE A 32 -2.15 7.93 17.44
C PHE A 32 -3.39 8.44 16.73
N VAL A 33 -4.02 7.58 15.94
CA VAL A 33 -5.07 7.97 15.00
C VAL A 33 -6.39 7.33 15.39
N GLY A 34 -7.46 8.11 15.50
CA GLY A 34 -8.81 7.61 15.69
C GLY A 34 -9.42 7.14 14.38
N PHE A 35 -9.82 5.87 14.29
CA PHE A 35 -10.48 5.36 13.09
C PHE A 35 -11.98 5.61 13.18
N SER A 36 -12.55 6.24 12.16
CA SER A 36 -13.98 6.57 12.12
C SER A 36 -14.68 5.77 11.03
N TRP A 37 -15.85 5.22 11.34
CA TRP A 37 -16.70 4.50 10.39
C TRP A 37 -17.23 5.40 9.28
N HIS A 38 -17.45 6.68 9.57
CA HIS A 38 -17.95 7.65 8.63
C HIS A 38 -16.87 8.70 8.36
N THR A 39 -16.39 8.72 7.12
CA THR A 39 -15.49 9.75 6.60
C THR A 39 -15.99 10.19 5.22
N PRO A 40 -15.59 11.37 4.73
CA PRO A 40 -15.93 11.82 3.38
C PRO A 40 -15.53 10.81 2.27
N TRP A 41 -14.45 10.04 2.49
CA TRP A 41 -13.99 8.97 1.59
C TRP A 41 -15.00 7.83 1.39
N GLY A 42 -15.90 7.62 2.36
CA GLY A 42 -16.97 6.63 2.33
C GLY A 42 -18.36 7.23 2.13
N SER A 43 -18.46 8.48 1.65
CA SER A 43 -19.74 9.15 1.39
C SER A 43 -20.57 8.35 0.39
N ASN A 44 -21.88 8.24 0.64
CA ASN A 44 -22.85 7.68 -0.32
C ASN A 44 -23.08 8.59 -1.53
N ASN A 45 -22.57 9.83 -1.48
CA ASN A 45 -22.52 10.71 -2.63
C ASN A 45 -21.23 10.40 -3.41
N ASP A 46 -21.36 9.55 -4.44
CA ASP A 46 -20.22 9.13 -5.26
C ASP A 46 -19.46 10.34 -5.84
N SER A 47 -20.13 11.45 -6.16
CA SER A 47 -19.43 12.64 -6.69
C SER A 47 -18.47 13.28 -5.68
N GLU A 48 -18.81 13.24 -4.38
CA GLU A 48 -17.94 13.76 -3.32
C GLU A 48 -16.79 12.79 -3.04
N ALA A 49 -17.11 11.50 -2.89
CA ALA A 49 -16.10 10.48 -2.63
C ALA A 49 -15.13 10.35 -3.82
N ASP A 50 -15.62 10.27 -5.05
CA ASP A 50 -14.82 10.13 -6.26
C ASP A 50 -13.76 11.22 -6.37
N GLN A 51 -14.11 12.47 -6.06
CA GLN A 51 -13.14 13.56 -6.10
C GLN A 51 -11.99 13.32 -5.13
N LEU A 52 -12.27 12.87 -3.90
CA LEU A 52 -11.22 12.54 -2.93
C LEU A 52 -10.36 11.38 -3.44
N TRP A 53 -10.99 10.30 -3.92
CA TRP A 53 -10.30 9.12 -4.43
C TRP A 53 -9.45 9.39 -5.69
N ASP A 54 -9.90 10.29 -6.56
CA ASP A 54 -9.17 10.70 -7.76
C ASP A 54 -7.98 11.62 -7.45
N ASN A 55 -8.05 12.35 -6.34
CA ASN A 55 -6.95 13.18 -5.88
C ASN A 55 -5.82 12.39 -5.21
N ILE A 56 -6.03 11.11 -4.85
CA ILE A 56 -4.96 10.27 -4.28
C ILE A 56 -3.87 10.05 -5.33
N ASN A 57 -2.73 10.71 -5.15
CA ASN A 57 -1.55 10.54 -5.97
C ASN A 57 -0.75 9.33 -5.47
N THR A 58 -1.09 8.15 -5.97
CA THR A 58 -0.37 6.91 -5.61
C THR A 58 1.03 6.85 -6.20
N ALA A 59 1.30 7.63 -7.25
CA ALA A 59 2.63 7.71 -7.86
C ALA A 59 3.64 8.46 -6.98
N HIS A 60 3.18 9.29 -6.03
CA HIS A 60 4.04 10.02 -5.08
C HIS A 60 5.01 9.10 -4.32
N GLY A 61 4.61 7.85 -4.06
CA GLY A 61 5.44 6.86 -3.37
C GLY A 61 6.61 6.28 -4.17
N HIS A 62 6.81 6.70 -5.43
CA HIS A 62 7.97 6.28 -6.21
C HIS A 62 9.18 7.13 -5.85
N ILE A 63 10.21 6.49 -5.30
CA ILE A 63 11.41 7.13 -4.79
C ILE A 63 12.66 6.73 -5.59
N ALA A 64 13.60 7.65 -5.73
CA ALA A 64 14.89 7.47 -6.36
C ALA A 64 15.98 7.30 -5.31
N VAL A 65 16.58 6.12 -5.26
CA VAL A 65 17.59 5.76 -4.25
C VAL A 65 18.90 5.39 -4.93
N ASP A 66 20.02 5.84 -4.36
CA ASP A 66 21.36 5.46 -4.83
C ASP A 66 21.58 3.94 -4.72
N ARG A 67 22.08 3.32 -5.79
CA ARG A 67 22.20 1.85 -5.91
C ARG A 67 23.13 1.24 -4.86
N ASP A 68 24.25 1.92 -4.59
CA ASP A 68 25.22 1.47 -3.59
C ASP A 68 24.64 1.54 -2.18
N TRP A 69 23.88 2.61 -1.90
CA TRP A 69 23.18 2.75 -0.63
C TRP A 69 22.10 1.68 -0.48
N ALA A 70 21.28 1.45 -1.51
CA ALA A 70 20.24 0.42 -1.51
C ALA A 70 20.84 -0.98 -1.27
N THR A 71 21.94 -1.31 -1.95
CA THR A 71 22.67 -2.57 -1.78
C THR A 71 23.19 -2.74 -0.35
N ALA A 72 23.79 -1.69 0.21
CA ALA A 72 24.28 -1.70 1.60
C ALA A 72 23.16 -1.87 2.65
N HIS A 73 21.91 -1.57 2.27
CA HIS A 73 20.72 -1.71 3.12
C HIS A 73 19.89 -2.96 2.81
N ASN A 74 20.41 -3.93 2.04
CA ASN A 74 19.70 -5.14 1.62
C ASN A 74 18.47 -4.89 0.74
N TRP A 75 18.40 -3.78 0.01
CA TRP A 75 17.33 -3.55 -0.95
C TRP A 75 17.68 -4.27 -2.25
N ALA A 76 16.73 -5.02 -2.81
CA ALA A 76 16.93 -5.70 -4.08
C ALA A 76 17.15 -4.68 -5.22
N PRO A 77 17.87 -5.04 -6.30
CA PRO A 77 17.95 -4.20 -7.49
C PRO A 77 16.56 -3.86 -8.02
N SER A 78 16.38 -2.63 -8.50
CA SER A 78 15.09 -2.14 -9.01
C SER A 78 15.24 -1.34 -10.29
N MET A 79 14.11 -0.88 -10.84
CA MET A 79 13.99 -0.21 -12.14
C MET A 79 14.95 0.98 -12.29
N ASP A 80 15.49 1.15 -13.50
CA ASP A 80 16.29 2.31 -13.87
C ASP A 80 15.46 3.59 -13.94
N ILE A 81 16.08 4.73 -13.64
CA ILE A 81 15.48 6.06 -13.82
C ILE A 81 16.18 6.75 -15.00
N PRO A 82 15.44 7.20 -16.03
CA PRO A 82 16.03 7.94 -17.15
C PRO A 82 16.87 9.14 -16.68
N GLY A 83 18.12 9.22 -17.14
CA GLY A 83 19.04 10.30 -16.79
C GLY A 83 19.68 10.21 -15.39
N GLN A 84 19.41 9.16 -14.61
CA GLN A 84 19.98 8.96 -13.26
C GLN A 84 20.61 7.57 -13.12
N PRO A 85 21.77 7.31 -13.76
CA PRO A 85 22.36 5.97 -13.87
C PRO A 85 22.81 5.37 -12.53
N ASP A 86 23.06 6.20 -11.51
CA ASP A 86 23.52 5.76 -10.19
C ASP A 86 22.35 5.45 -9.23
N LYS A 87 21.11 5.69 -9.68
CA LYS A 87 19.90 5.49 -8.89
C LYS A 87 18.99 4.40 -9.45
N SER A 88 18.15 3.87 -8.58
CA SER A 88 17.05 2.96 -8.93
C SER A 88 15.76 3.47 -8.30
N MET A 89 14.65 3.26 -9.02
CA MET A 89 13.31 3.62 -8.56
C MET A 89 12.73 2.50 -7.70
N TYR A 90 12.18 2.85 -6.55
CA TYR A 90 11.44 1.93 -5.67
C TYR A 90 10.04 2.48 -5.44
N LEU A 91 9.08 1.61 -5.14
CA LEU A 91 7.74 2.00 -4.70
C LEU A 91 7.59 1.70 -3.22
N LEU A 92 7.21 2.72 -2.44
CA LEU A 92 6.87 2.57 -1.04
C LEU A 92 5.60 1.72 -0.88
N GLU A 93 5.69 0.70 -0.01
CA GLU A 93 4.65 -0.31 0.19
C GLU A 93 3.27 0.31 0.49
N ALA A 94 3.19 1.34 1.34
CA ALA A 94 1.90 1.94 1.69
C ALA A 94 1.22 2.64 0.49
N TYR A 95 2.00 3.23 -0.42
CA TYR A 95 1.48 3.78 -1.67
C TYR A 95 1.04 2.69 -2.64
N HIS A 96 1.72 1.54 -2.66
CA HIS A 96 1.27 0.36 -3.41
C HIS A 96 -0.05 -0.20 -2.87
N GLN A 97 -0.23 -0.24 -1.54
CA GLN A 97 -1.50 -0.64 -0.92
C GLN A 97 -2.64 0.32 -1.32
N LEU A 98 -2.40 1.62 -1.32
CA LEU A 98 -3.38 2.62 -1.77
C LEU A 98 -3.71 2.50 -3.25
N HIS A 99 -2.72 2.27 -4.11
CA HIS A 99 -2.93 1.96 -5.53
C HIS A 99 -3.87 0.77 -5.71
N CYS A 100 -3.60 -0.32 -4.99
CA CYS A 100 -4.44 -1.50 -5.00
C CYS A 100 -5.88 -1.21 -4.55
N LEU A 101 -6.03 -0.46 -3.45
CA LEU A 101 -7.35 -0.10 -2.91
C LEU A 101 -8.14 0.78 -3.88
N ARG A 102 -7.51 1.79 -4.49
CA ARG A 102 -8.12 2.66 -5.49
C ARG A 102 -8.58 1.88 -6.72
N LEU A 103 -7.76 0.94 -7.22
CA LEU A 103 -8.14 0.06 -8.33
C LEU A 103 -9.31 -0.86 -7.99
N ILE A 104 -9.32 -1.45 -6.79
CA ILE A 104 -10.43 -2.29 -6.34
C ILE A 104 -11.73 -1.47 -6.29
N ARG A 105 -11.69 -0.28 -5.67
CA ARG A 105 -12.84 0.62 -5.61
C ARG A 105 -13.33 0.96 -7.02
N ARG A 106 -12.43 1.37 -7.91
CA ARG A 106 -12.81 1.77 -9.26
C ARG A 106 -13.46 0.64 -10.04
N THR A 107 -12.87 -0.56 -10.02
CA THR A 107 -13.45 -1.74 -10.67
C THR A 107 -14.81 -2.11 -10.06
N LEU A 108 -14.97 -2.03 -8.74
CA LEU A 108 -16.25 -2.29 -8.08
C LEU A 108 -17.35 -1.34 -8.57
N LEU A 109 -17.05 -0.04 -8.64
CA LEU A 109 -18.02 0.97 -9.09
C LEU A 109 -18.31 0.84 -10.59
N ASP A 110 -17.29 0.62 -11.43
CA ASP A 110 -17.49 0.39 -12.87
C ASP A 110 -18.47 -0.80 -13.07
N LEU A 111 -18.25 -1.92 -12.38
CA LEU A 111 -19.14 -3.08 -12.43
C LEU A 111 -20.55 -2.80 -11.89
N TYR A 112 -20.65 -2.09 -10.77
CA TYR A 112 -21.94 -1.71 -10.16
C TYR A 112 -22.79 -0.85 -11.11
N HIS A 113 -22.16 0.06 -11.83
CA HIS A 113 -22.82 0.92 -12.83
C HIS A 113 -22.97 0.26 -14.21
N GLY A 114 -22.53 -0.99 -14.39
CA GLY A 114 -22.58 -1.69 -15.68
C GLY A 114 -21.61 -1.15 -16.73
N THR A 115 -20.56 -0.44 -16.31
CA THR A 115 -19.47 0.05 -17.15
C THR A 115 -18.37 -1.00 -17.26
N PRO A 116 -17.77 -1.22 -18.44
CA PRO A 116 -16.62 -2.10 -18.57
C PRO A 116 -15.44 -1.59 -17.71
N PRO A 117 -14.79 -2.46 -16.91
CA PRO A 117 -13.61 -2.07 -16.14
C PRO A 117 -12.48 -1.57 -17.05
N GLN A 118 -11.76 -0.54 -16.62
CA GLN A 118 -10.65 0.01 -17.40
C GLN A 118 -9.41 -0.91 -17.42
N TRP A 119 -9.24 -1.74 -16.38
CA TRP A 119 -8.16 -2.72 -16.28
C TRP A 119 -8.68 -4.16 -16.34
N PRO A 120 -7.87 -5.13 -16.79
CA PRO A 120 -8.21 -6.53 -16.71
C PRO A 120 -8.54 -6.94 -15.26
N ILE A 121 -9.58 -7.74 -15.07
CA ILE A 121 -10.00 -8.27 -13.75
C ILE A 121 -8.86 -8.99 -13.02
N SER A 122 -7.89 -9.56 -13.74
CA SER A 122 -6.69 -10.16 -13.14
C SER A 122 -5.88 -9.17 -12.31
N HIS A 123 -5.84 -7.89 -12.69
CA HIS A 123 -5.16 -6.86 -11.91
C HIS A 123 -5.87 -6.65 -10.57
N THR A 124 -7.20 -6.47 -10.57
CA THR A 124 -7.99 -6.37 -9.33
C THR A 124 -7.83 -7.61 -8.44
N ARG A 125 -7.72 -8.81 -9.02
CA ARG A 125 -7.44 -10.05 -8.24
C ARG A 125 -6.07 -10.02 -7.57
N HIS A 126 -5.05 -9.49 -8.24
CA HIS A 126 -3.72 -9.30 -7.65
C HIS A 126 -3.75 -8.25 -6.54
N CYS A 127 -4.48 -7.15 -6.72
CA CYS A 127 -4.67 -6.13 -5.68
C CYS A 127 -5.32 -6.72 -4.41
N PHE A 128 -6.35 -7.56 -4.56
CA PHE A 128 -6.97 -8.25 -3.43
C PHE A 128 -5.98 -9.14 -2.67
N ASP A 129 -5.17 -9.92 -3.39
CA ASP A 129 -4.19 -10.80 -2.74
C ASP A 129 -3.05 -10.00 -2.09
N THR A 130 -2.63 -8.89 -2.69
CA THR A 130 -1.62 -7.99 -2.13
C THR A 130 -2.09 -7.40 -0.80
N LEU A 131 -3.31 -6.84 -0.74
CA LEU A 131 -3.89 -6.34 0.51
C LEU A 131 -4.03 -7.45 1.56
N ARG A 132 -4.45 -8.66 1.15
CA ARG A 132 -4.53 -9.83 2.05
C ARG A 132 -3.16 -10.18 2.64
N GLN A 133 -2.11 -10.24 1.80
CA GLN A 133 -0.75 -10.53 2.25
C GLN A 133 -0.25 -9.46 3.22
N HIS A 134 -0.49 -8.18 2.91
CA HIS A 134 -0.11 -7.06 3.76
C HIS A 134 -0.79 -7.12 5.13
N ILE A 135 -2.11 -7.34 5.18
CA ILE A 135 -2.87 -7.51 6.42
C ILE A 135 -2.31 -8.67 7.26
N MET A 136 -2.00 -9.81 6.64
CA MET A 136 -1.42 -10.96 7.35
C MET A 136 0.01 -10.73 7.81
N CYS A 137 0.79 -9.90 7.10
CA CYS A 137 2.15 -9.53 7.49
C CYS A 137 2.16 -8.67 8.77
N HIS A 138 1.23 -7.72 8.86
CA HIS A 138 1.13 -6.84 10.03
C HIS A 138 0.40 -7.46 11.21
N ALA A 139 -0.54 -8.38 10.97
CA ALA A 139 -1.26 -9.16 11.97
C ALA A 139 -1.66 -8.36 13.23
N ASP A 140 -2.23 -7.17 13.05
CA ASP A 140 -2.61 -6.26 14.14
C ASP A 140 -3.62 -6.95 15.06
N ASN A 141 -3.24 -7.10 16.33
CA ASN A 141 -4.01 -7.79 17.36
C ASN A 141 -4.76 -6.82 18.28
N THR A 142 -4.89 -5.55 17.91
CA THR A 142 -5.66 -4.55 18.65
C THR A 142 -7.13 -4.98 18.77
N PRO A 143 -7.66 -5.19 19.99
CA PRO A 143 -9.06 -5.59 20.16
C PRO A 143 -9.97 -4.39 19.87
N LEU A 144 -10.95 -4.57 18.98
CA LEU A 144 -11.95 -3.54 18.68
C LEU A 144 -13.11 -3.62 19.66
N HIS A 145 -13.45 -2.50 20.29
CA HIS A 145 -14.69 -2.38 21.08
C HIS A 145 -15.92 -2.29 20.16
N GLY A 146 -17.11 -2.58 20.68
CA GLY A 146 -18.35 -2.43 19.91
C GLY A 146 -19.54 -2.13 20.82
N ALA A 147 -20.53 -1.42 20.29
CA ALA A 147 -21.72 -0.99 21.03
C ALA A 147 -23.00 -1.79 20.67
N GLY A 148 -22.89 -2.81 19.82
CA GLY A 148 -24.04 -3.58 19.32
C GLY A 148 -24.78 -2.93 18.15
N ASP A 149 -24.16 -1.95 17.50
CA ASP A 149 -24.62 -1.17 16.35
C ASP A 149 -24.01 -1.63 15.02
N HIS A 150 -23.30 -2.76 15.03
CA HIS A 150 -22.50 -3.29 13.92
C HIS A 150 -21.25 -2.47 13.58
N MET A 151 -20.88 -1.50 14.43
CA MET A 151 -19.65 -0.73 14.29
C MET A 151 -18.60 -1.24 15.29
N ALA A 152 -17.52 -1.78 14.76
CA ALA A 152 -16.38 -2.21 15.57
C ALA A 152 -15.30 -1.12 15.55
N GLY A 153 -14.87 -0.69 16.73
CA GLY A 153 -13.74 0.22 16.90
C GLY A 153 -14.00 1.66 16.45
N ASP A 154 -15.25 2.11 16.32
CA ASP A 154 -15.53 3.49 15.91
C ASP A 154 -14.96 4.50 16.92
N GLY A 155 -14.18 5.46 16.42
CA GLY A 155 -13.43 6.42 17.22
C GLY A 155 -12.26 5.80 18.01
N GLN A 156 -11.98 4.51 17.88
CA GLN A 156 -10.89 3.85 18.61
C GLN A 156 -9.54 4.36 18.14
N ILE A 157 -8.63 4.59 19.08
CA ILE A 157 -7.26 5.02 18.78
C ILE A 157 -6.41 3.82 18.38
N HIS A 158 -5.73 3.97 17.24
CA HIS A 158 -4.74 3.04 16.72
C HIS A 158 -3.34 3.64 16.79
N ARG A 159 -2.34 2.78 16.91
CA ARG A 159 -0.92 3.15 16.87
C ARG A 159 -0.42 2.94 15.44
N CYS A 160 -0.26 4.03 14.70
CA CYS A 160 0.07 4.00 13.27
C CYS A 160 1.48 4.54 13.04
N LYS A 161 2.15 4.11 11.97
CA LYS A 161 3.30 4.87 11.46
C LYS A 161 2.80 6.21 10.91
N SER A 162 3.59 7.26 11.10
CA SER A 162 3.18 8.61 10.71
C SER A 162 3.09 8.73 9.19
N TRP A 163 1.88 9.01 8.70
CA TRP A 163 1.63 9.23 7.27
C TRP A 163 2.37 10.47 6.77
N THR A 164 2.38 11.53 7.58
CA THR A 164 3.11 12.76 7.26
C THR A 164 4.61 12.49 7.09
N ALA A 165 5.22 11.72 8.01
CA ALA A 165 6.64 11.37 7.87
C ALA A 165 6.92 10.51 6.63
N LEU A 166 6.03 9.57 6.28
CA LEU A 166 6.16 8.77 5.07
C LEU A 166 6.07 9.63 3.80
N ARG A 167 5.09 10.55 3.74
CA ARG A 167 4.93 11.48 2.61
C ARG A 167 6.12 12.42 2.47
N ASP A 168 6.59 12.98 3.58
CA ASP A 168 7.74 13.89 3.56
C ASP A 168 9.02 13.14 3.12
N TYR A 169 9.18 11.88 3.54
CA TYR A 169 10.24 11.00 3.03
C TYR A 169 10.11 10.74 1.52
N ALA A 170 8.91 10.46 1.03
CA ALA A 170 8.65 10.26 -0.40
C ALA A 170 8.96 11.53 -1.22
N THR A 171 8.55 12.70 -0.71
CA THR A 171 8.86 14.00 -1.31
C THR A 171 10.36 14.25 -1.39
N ALA A 172 11.09 14.02 -0.28
CA ALA A 172 12.53 14.23 -0.22
C ALA A 172 13.33 13.31 -1.15
N ASN A 173 12.78 12.14 -1.47
CA ASN A 173 13.43 11.12 -2.28
C ASN A 173 12.71 10.86 -3.60
N THR A 174 11.88 11.78 -4.10
CA THR A 174 11.01 11.53 -5.25
C THR A 174 11.77 11.06 -6.49
N ALA A 175 11.22 10.06 -7.20
CA ALA A 175 11.67 9.68 -8.53
C ALA A 175 11.08 10.56 -9.64
N CYS A 176 10.19 11.50 -9.30
CA CYS A 176 9.41 12.30 -10.25
C CYS A 176 8.61 11.45 -11.24
N PHE A 177 8.15 10.27 -10.79
CA PHE A 177 7.34 9.34 -11.57
C PHE A 177 5.86 9.72 -11.50
N HIS A 178 5.14 9.51 -12.61
CA HIS A 178 3.70 9.73 -12.72
C HIS A 178 2.99 8.51 -13.29
N ASP A 179 1.75 8.28 -12.85
CA ASP A 179 0.87 7.31 -13.50
C ASP A 179 0.60 7.76 -14.94
N GLY A 180 0.98 6.93 -15.90
CA GLY A 180 0.94 7.30 -17.32
C GLY A 180 -0.44 7.28 -17.92
N GLN A 181 -0.61 8.02 -19.01
CA GLN A 181 -1.81 7.96 -19.85
C GLN A 181 -1.58 7.01 -21.02
N PRO A 182 -2.66 6.50 -21.66
CA PRO A 182 -2.54 5.70 -22.87
C PRO A 182 -1.66 6.38 -23.92
N GLY A 183 -0.58 5.71 -24.32
CA GLY A 183 0.37 6.20 -25.32
C GLY A 183 1.63 6.88 -24.77
N TRP A 184 1.80 7.00 -23.45
CA TRP A 184 3.05 7.50 -22.85
C TRP A 184 4.21 6.52 -23.04
N THR A 185 5.40 7.07 -23.30
CA THR A 185 6.68 6.36 -23.24
C THR A 185 7.17 6.26 -21.79
N LEU A 186 8.20 5.44 -21.53
CA LEU A 186 8.79 5.34 -20.19
C LEU A 186 9.28 6.71 -19.70
N GLU A 187 9.92 7.49 -20.58
CA GLU A 187 10.48 8.80 -20.27
C GLU A 187 9.39 9.83 -19.92
N ASP A 188 8.20 9.73 -20.53
CA ASP A 188 7.09 10.65 -20.25
C ASP A 188 6.64 10.58 -18.78
N HIS A 189 6.76 9.40 -18.15
CA HIS A 189 6.45 9.22 -16.74
C HIS A 189 7.35 10.05 -15.81
N PHE A 190 8.53 10.48 -16.28
CA PHE A 190 9.52 11.22 -15.49
C PHE A 190 9.60 12.71 -15.84
N SER A 191 8.67 13.22 -16.64
CA SER A 191 8.75 14.55 -17.27
C SER A 191 8.63 15.74 -16.31
N LYS A 192 8.06 15.53 -15.11
CA LYS A 192 7.84 16.57 -14.10
C LYS A 192 7.82 15.93 -12.71
N CYS A 193 8.13 16.64 -11.64
CA CYS A 193 7.90 16.16 -10.27
C CYS A 193 6.55 16.68 -9.74
N ASP A 194 5.93 15.95 -8.81
CA ASP A 194 4.79 16.48 -8.06
C ASP A 194 5.22 17.60 -7.09
N ASP A 195 4.25 18.19 -6.39
CA ASP A 195 4.46 19.30 -5.46
C ASP A 195 4.60 18.84 -3.99
N GLY A 196 4.79 17.55 -3.75
CA GLY A 196 4.82 16.96 -2.41
C GLY A 196 3.43 16.63 -1.83
N THR A 197 2.35 16.89 -2.56
CA THR A 197 1.00 16.49 -2.13
C THR A 197 0.65 15.09 -2.65
N ASP A 198 0.03 14.30 -1.78
CA ASP A 198 -0.44 12.94 -2.08
C ASP A 198 -1.98 12.83 -2.11
N GLY A 199 -2.69 13.92 -1.80
CA GLY A 199 -4.15 13.98 -1.78
C GLY A 199 -4.81 13.32 -0.56
N LEU A 200 -4.04 12.99 0.48
CA LEU A 200 -4.52 12.28 1.69
C LEU A 200 -4.52 13.14 2.95
N GLN A 201 -4.41 14.46 2.80
CA GLN A 201 -4.42 15.43 3.91
C GLN A 201 -5.82 15.82 4.36
#